data_AF-A0AAD6U087-F1
#
_entry.id   AF-A0AAD6U087-F1
#
_cell.length_a   1.000
_cell.length_b   1.000
_cell.length_c   1.000
_cell.angle_alpha   90.00
_cell.angle_beta   90.00
_cell.angle_gamma   90.00
#
_symmetry.space_group_name_H-M   'P 1'
#
loop_
_entity.id
_entity.type
_entity.pdbx_description
1 polymer ?
#
loop_
_entity_poly.entity_id
_entity_poly.type
_entity_poly.pdbx_seq_one_letter_code
_entity_poly.pdbx_strand_id
1 'polypeptide(L)'
;MPAGHPGSRVTWARKRCVGRSLKLVLHQFCTTMSTAHRPTWDPAQAKDVKGGSRQFSVRDMAMHTKLKFRQVGQTSVAEVKKRDLRSELFAAELEAKNKKRKAEGLPPLAVESGTPADEEANKRRKLLQDSIDLDKDDEEEGDADADADGKAAEEKDKDADNSDSDSDEDDDDDDTAELLRELEKIKRERAEEKARVEREQSASDAASRDAEIATGNPLLNLAAALGQQVPSGVNTTVPGSFAVKKRWDDDLIFKNQAVSTREKPTHFVNDLLRTEFHKKFMAKFIK
;
A
#
# COMPACT_ATOMS: atom_id res chain seq x y z
N MET A 1 -82.48 -11.14 -37.46
CA MET A 1 -83.25 -12.00 -38.38
C MET A 1 -82.89 -11.62 -39.82
N PRO A 2 -82.94 -12.54 -40.81
CA PRO A 2 -82.68 -13.98 -40.72
C PRO A 2 -81.68 -14.49 -41.80
N ALA A 3 -81.30 -15.77 -41.67
CA ALA A 3 -80.90 -16.73 -42.71
C ALA A 3 -80.01 -16.32 -43.92
N GLY A 4 -78.85 -16.98 -44.02
CA GLY A 4 -78.13 -17.20 -45.29
C GLY A 4 -77.96 -18.71 -45.54
N HIS A 5 -78.09 -19.14 -46.81
CA HIS A 5 -77.87 -20.53 -47.25
C HIS A 5 -76.97 -20.56 -48.51
N PRO A 6 -76.35 -21.71 -48.82
CA PRO A 6 -75.05 -21.74 -49.51
C PRO A 6 -75.13 -21.84 -51.05
N GLY A 7 -74.04 -21.45 -51.74
CA GLY A 7 -73.98 -21.50 -53.20
C GLY A 7 -72.57 -21.59 -53.79
N SER A 8 -72.24 -22.80 -54.29
CA SER A 8 -71.42 -23.14 -55.46
C SER A 8 -70.18 -22.32 -55.88
N ARG A 9 -69.08 -23.04 -56.14
CA ARG A 9 -67.98 -22.62 -57.04
C ARG A 9 -68.49 -22.43 -58.47
N VAL A 10 -67.73 -21.72 -59.32
CA VAL A 10 -67.07 -22.26 -60.54
C VAL A 10 -66.10 -21.19 -61.09
N THR A 11 -64.98 -21.67 -61.65
CA THR A 11 -63.86 -20.90 -62.22
C THR A 11 -64.17 -20.24 -63.56
N TRP A 12 -63.47 -19.14 -63.90
CA TRP A 12 -63.30 -18.68 -65.28
C TRP A 12 -61.84 -18.44 -65.64
N ALA A 13 -61.39 -19.05 -66.73
CA ALA A 13 -60.09 -18.80 -67.34
C ALA A 13 -60.15 -17.57 -68.26
N ARG A 14 -59.07 -16.78 -68.32
CA ARG A 14 -58.99 -15.55 -69.11
C ARG A 14 -57.91 -15.66 -70.19
N LYS A 15 -58.24 -15.38 -71.46
CA LYS A 15 -57.32 -15.49 -72.61
C LYS A 15 -57.42 -14.26 -73.52
N ARG A 16 -56.26 -13.62 -73.80
CA ARG A 16 -56.05 -12.58 -74.85
C ARG A 16 -56.85 -11.26 -74.61
N CYS A 17 -56.61 -10.08 -75.17
CA CYS A 17 -55.50 -9.36 -75.86
C CYS A 17 -55.84 -7.82 -75.76
N VAL A 18 -55.07 -6.80 -76.15
CA VAL A 18 -53.75 -6.63 -76.81
C VAL A 18 -53.12 -5.26 -76.41
N GLY A 19 -51.79 -5.11 -76.52
CA GLY A 19 -51.13 -3.91 -77.10
C GLY A 19 -51.12 -2.55 -76.39
N ARG A 20 -49.93 -2.17 -75.88
CA ARG A 20 -49.27 -0.84 -75.90
C ARG A 20 -50.10 0.44 -75.61
N SER A 21 -49.73 1.11 -74.51
CA SER A 21 -49.61 2.57 -74.50
C SER A 21 -48.45 2.99 -73.60
N LEU A 22 -47.38 3.57 -74.17
CA LEU A 22 -46.32 4.20 -73.38
C LEU A 22 -46.81 5.58 -72.96
N LYS A 23 -47.15 5.74 -71.67
CA LYS A 23 -47.18 7.05 -71.03
C LYS A 23 -45.93 7.21 -70.18
N LEU A 24 -44.98 7.97 -70.70
CA LEU A 24 -43.83 8.45 -69.94
C LEU A 24 -44.34 9.47 -68.91
N VAL A 25 -44.80 9.01 -67.75
CA VAL A 25 -45.10 9.90 -66.63
C VAL A 25 -43.76 10.25 -65.99
N LEU A 26 -43.28 11.46 -66.31
CA LEU A 26 -42.10 12.06 -65.74
C LEU A 26 -42.35 12.30 -64.23
N HIS A 27 -42.19 11.25 -63.43
CA HIS A 27 -42.15 11.38 -61.99
C HIS A 27 -40.89 12.17 -61.66
N GLN A 28 -41.11 13.41 -61.24
CA GLN A 28 -40.12 14.22 -60.54
C GLN A 28 -39.60 13.36 -59.39
N PHE A 29 -38.40 12.78 -59.53
CA PHE A 29 -37.72 12.16 -58.41
C PHE A 29 -37.41 13.29 -57.42
N CYS A 30 -38.29 13.46 -56.45
CA CYS A 30 -37.96 14.22 -55.25
C CYS A 30 -36.88 13.42 -54.55
N THR A 31 -35.63 13.86 -54.70
CA THR A 31 -34.46 13.25 -54.05
C THR A 31 -34.46 13.59 -52.56
N THR A 32 -35.50 13.16 -51.84
CA THR A 32 -35.45 13.06 -50.38
C THR A 32 -34.26 12.19 -50.05
N MET A 33 -33.28 12.72 -49.31
CA MET A 33 -32.07 11.96 -48.97
C MET A 33 -32.46 10.70 -48.20
N SER A 34 -32.46 9.55 -48.88
CA SER A 34 -32.88 8.28 -48.28
C SER A 34 -31.93 7.93 -47.15
N THR A 35 -32.45 7.98 -45.92
CA THR A 35 -31.70 7.74 -44.67
C THR A 35 -31.44 6.25 -44.46
N ALA A 36 -30.71 5.63 -45.40
CA ALA A 36 -30.36 4.21 -45.36
C ALA A 36 -29.44 3.86 -44.18
N HIS A 37 -28.63 4.82 -43.71
CA HIS A 37 -27.99 4.75 -42.39
C HIS A 37 -28.98 5.11 -41.30
N ARG A 38 -29.38 4.11 -40.53
CA ARG A 38 -30.24 4.21 -39.34
C ARG A 38 -29.52 3.52 -38.17
N PRO A 39 -29.58 4.04 -36.94
CA PRO A 39 -29.09 3.32 -35.78
C PRO A 39 -29.91 2.05 -35.54
N THR A 40 -29.27 1.02 -35.01
CA THR A 40 -29.93 -0.22 -34.58
C THR A 40 -30.59 0.00 -33.22
N TRP A 41 -31.91 0.21 -33.21
CA TRP A 41 -32.68 0.34 -31.97
C TRP A 41 -32.96 -1.02 -31.34
N ASP A 42 -33.40 -1.99 -32.15
CA ASP A 42 -33.63 -3.37 -31.73
C ASP A 42 -32.48 -4.27 -32.22
N PRO A 43 -31.73 -4.94 -31.33
CA PRO A 43 -30.72 -5.90 -31.75
C PRO A 43 -31.37 -7.14 -32.37
N ALA A 44 -30.67 -7.78 -33.32
CA ALA A 44 -31.15 -8.99 -33.96
C ALA A 44 -31.31 -10.13 -32.93
N GLN A 45 -32.55 -10.53 -32.66
CA GLN A 45 -32.85 -11.64 -31.75
C GLN A 45 -32.52 -12.98 -32.40
N ALA A 46 -31.77 -13.82 -31.69
CA ALA A 46 -31.53 -15.19 -32.10
C ALA A 46 -32.85 -15.97 -32.15
N LYS A 47 -33.03 -16.76 -33.21
CA LYS A 47 -34.09 -17.77 -33.35
C LYS A 47 -33.40 -19.11 -33.58
N ASP A 48 -34.09 -20.21 -33.30
CA ASP A 48 -33.60 -21.56 -33.59
C ASP A 48 -33.37 -21.74 -35.10
N VAL A 49 -32.12 -21.52 -35.51
CA VAL A 49 -31.65 -21.89 -36.84
C VAL A 49 -31.63 -23.42 -36.86
N LYS A 50 -32.52 -24.03 -37.63
CA LYS A 50 -32.51 -25.48 -37.90
C LYS A 50 -31.24 -25.83 -38.68
N GLY A 51 -30.14 -26.02 -37.96
CA GLY A 51 -28.79 -26.19 -38.48
C GLY A 51 -28.59 -27.53 -39.16
N GLY A 52 -28.87 -27.58 -40.47
CA GLY A 52 -28.63 -28.73 -41.34
C GLY A 52 -27.71 -28.45 -42.53
N SER A 53 -27.04 -27.29 -42.56
CA SER A 53 -26.09 -26.96 -43.65
C SER A 53 -24.81 -27.78 -43.53
N ARG A 54 -24.37 -28.39 -44.64
CA ARG A 54 -23.07 -29.09 -44.75
C ARG A 54 -21.89 -28.12 -44.99
N GLN A 55 -22.05 -26.87 -44.56
CA GLN A 55 -21.06 -25.80 -44.67
C GLN A 55 -20.46 -25.59 -43.29
N PHE A 56 -19.14 -25.73 -43.18
CA PHE A 56 -18.40 -25.63 -41.93
C PHE A 56 -17.29 -24.59 -42.10
N SER A 57 -17.08 -23.73 -41.12
CA SER A 57 -15.96 -22.79 -41.08
C SER A 57 -14.67 -23.51 -40.70
N VAL A 58 -13.53 -22.92 -41.05
CA VAL A 58 -12.21 -23.32 -40.54
C VAL A 58 -12.16 -23.28 -39.01
N ARG A 59 -12.97 -22.41 -38.38
CA ARG A 59 -13.11 -22.32 -36.91
C ARG A 59 -13.97 -23.44 -36.31
N ASP A 60 -14.82 -24.09 -37.10
CA ASP A 60 -15.71 -25.17 -36.66
C ASP A 60 -15.04 -26.56 -36.77
N MET A 61 -13.81 -26.61 -37.29
CA MET A 61 -12.99 -27.82 -37.28
C MET A 61 -12.70 -28.25 -35.83
N ALA A 62 -12.61 -29.56 -35.60
CA ALA A 62 -12.42 -30.12 -34.27
C ALA A 62 -11.10 -29.63 -33.62
N MET A 63 -11.23 -28.72 -32.66
CA MET A 63 -10.12 -28.18 -31.86
C MET A 63 -10.47 -28.25 -30.37
N HIS A 64 -9.45 -28.42 -29.51
CA HIS A 64 -9.60 -28.52 -28.05
C HIS A 64 -10.66 -29.55 -27.58
N THR A 65 -10.74 -30.71 -28.26
CA THR A 65 -11.69 -31.80 -27.99
C THR A 65 -11.56 -32.46 -26.61
N LYS A 66 -10.54 -32.10 -25.82
CA LYS A 66 -10.29 -32.62 -24.47
C LYS A 66 -10.32 -31.49 -23.45
N LEU A 67 -11.37 -31.48 -22.63
CA LEU A 67 -11.49 -30.54 -21.50
C LEU A 67 -10.45 -30.85 -20.43
N LYS A 68 -9.85 -29.80 -19.85
CA LYS A 68 -8.92 -29.91 -18.72
C LYS A 68 -9.69 -29.78 -17.41
N PHE A 69 -9.54 -30.76 -16.53
CA PHE A 69 -10.07 -30.72 -15.16
C PHE A 69 -8.97 -30.31 -14.17
N ARG A 70 -9.35 -29.49 -13.18
CA ARG A 70 -8.45 -29.09 -12.08
C ARG A 70 -8.00 -30.33 -11.32
N GLN A 71 -6.69 -30.54 -11.25
CA GLN A 71 -6.12 -31.62 -10.45
C GLN A 71 -6.09 -31.26 -8.96
N VAL A 72 -5.81 -32.25 -8.11
CA VAL A 72 -5.54 -31.97 -6.70
C VAL A 72 -4.35 -31.01 -6.56
N GLY A 73 -4.45 -30.04 -5.65
CA GLY A 73 -3.49 -28.93 -5.50
C GLY A 73 -3.71 -27.76 -6.47
N GLN A 74 -4.54 -27.88 -7.51
CA GLN A 74 -4.86 -26.79 -8.45
C GLN A 74 -6.17 -26.07 -8.10
N THR A 75 -6.45 -25.90 -6.79
CA THR A 75 -7.75 -25.42 -6.26
C THR A 75 -8.92 -26.27 -6.78
N SER A 76 -8.84 -27.59 -6.56
CA SER A 76 -9.96 -28.48 -6.87
C SER A 76 -11.18 -28.16 -5.99
N VAL A 77 -12.40 -28.35 -6.52
CA VAL A 77 -13.64 -28.01 -5.79
C VAL A 77 -13.75 -28.77 -4.45
N ALA A 78 -13.22 -29.99 -4.40
CA ALA A 78 -13.23 -30.81 -3.18
C ALA A 78 -12.29 -30.28 -2.09
N GLU A 79 -11.19 -29.61 -2.44
CA GLU A 79 -10.31 -28.94 -1.48
C GLU A 79 -10.84 -27.58 -1.07
N VAL A 80 -11.34 -26.77 -2.03
CA VAL A 80 -11.86 -25.42 -1.73
C VAL A 80 -13.02 -25.49 -0.74
N LYS A 81 -13.86 -26.53 -0.82
CA LYS A 81 -14.92 -26.81 0.17
C LYS A 81 -14.42 -27.18 1.57
N LYS A 82 -13.15 -27.54 1.74
CA LYS A 82 -12.53 -27.92 3.02
C LYS A 82 -11.64 -26.82 3.62
N ARG A 83 -11.39 -25.72 2.90
CA ARG A 83 -10.56 -24.61 3.37
C ARG A 83 -11.42 -23.52 3.98
N ASP A 84 -11.00 -23.01 5.14
CA ASP A 84 -11.57 -21.82 5.75
C ASP A 84 -11.06 -20.56 5.05
N LEU A 85 -11.63 -20.25 3.90
CA LEU A 85 -11.20 -19.14 3.04
C LEU A 85 -11.15 -17.79 3.76
N ARG A 86 -11.93 -17.60 4.83
CA ARG A 86 -11.96 -16.37 5.64
C ARG A 86 -10.68 -16.19 6.47
N SER A 87 -10.19 -17.25 7.13
CA SER A 87 -8.96 -17.16 7.94
C SER A 87 -7.71 -17.07 7.05
N GLU A 88 -7.67 -17.83 5.95
CA GLU A 88 -6.63 -17.74 4.93
C GLU A 88 -6.52 -16.32 4.34
N LEU A 89 -7.66 -15.70 4.03
CA LEU A 89 -7.73 -14.31 3.55
C LEU A 89 -7.20 -13.32 4.61
N PHE A 90 -7.63 -13.43 5.86
CA PHE A 90 -7.15 -12.51 6.91
C PHE A 90 -5.64 -12.63 7.16
N ALA A 91 -5.09 -13.85 7.17
CA ALA A 91 -3.65 -14.05 7.26
C ALA A 91 -2.91 -13.40 6.08
N ALA A 92 -3.36 -13.63 4.85
CA ALA A 92 -2.78 -13.03 3.65
C ALA A 92 -2.90 -11.50 3.62
N GLU A 93 -4.00 -10.94 4.16
CA GLU A 93 -4.14 -9.49 4.32
C GLU A 93 -3.16 -8.92 5.35
N LEU A 94 -2.97 -9.57 6.50
CA LEU A 94 -2.02 -9.15 7.52
C LEU A 94 -0.59 -9.18 6.98
N GLU A 95 -0.20 -10.24 6.26
CA GLU A 95 1.08 -10.33 5.56
C GLU A 95 1.25 -9.20 4.52
N ALA A 96 0.22 -8.94 3.72
CA ALA A 96 0.25 -7.87 2.71
C ALA A 96 0.34 -6.47 3.35
N LYS A 97 -0.37 -6.23 4.46
CA LYS A 97 -0.30 -4.99 5.27
C LYS A 97 1.09 -4.82 5.88
N ASN A 98 1.66 -5.87 6.48
CA ASN A 98 3.00 -5.86 7.05
C ASN A 98 4.10 -5.69 5.98
N LYS A 99 3.93 -6.26 4.78
CA LYS A 99 4.83 -6.02 3.64
C LYS A 99 4.81 -4.57 3.17
N LYS A 100 3.64 -3.92 3.16
CA LYS A 100 3.51 -2.47 2.86
C LYS A 100 4.18 -1.62 3.94
N ARG A 101 3.85 -1.82 5.22
CA ARG A 101 4.50 -1.09 6.34
C ARG A 101 6.01 -1.24 6.34
N LYS A 102 6.54 -2.44 6.06
CA LYS A 102 7.99 -2.67 5.94
C LYS A 102 8.62 -1.88 4.78
N ALA A 103 7.92 -1.74 3.65
CA ALA A 103 8.37 -0.90 2.54
C ALA A 103 8.29 0.60 2.85
N GLU A 104 7.37 1.00 3.73
CA GLU A 104 7.20 2.36 4.27
C GLU A 104 8.13 2.65 5.47
N GLY A 105 8.92 1.67 5.94
CA GLY A 105 9.85 1.82 7.06
C GLY A 105 9.23 1.74 8.47
N LEU A 106 7.93 1.44 8.57
CA LEU A 106 7.23 1.28 9.86
C LEU A 106 7.39 -0.16 10.41
N PRO A 107 7.44 -0.35 11.74
CA PRO A 107 7.51 -1.68 12.35
C PRO A 107 6.28 -2.52 11.97
N PRO A 108 6.40 -3.86 11.88
CA PRO A 108 5.27 -4.73 11.59
C PRO A 108 4.20 -4.59 12.68
N LEU A 109 2.93 -4.68 12.30
CA LEU A 109 1.85 -4.84 13.27
C LEU A 109 1.90 -6.27 13.79
N ALA A 110 1.85 -6.41 15.11
CA ALA A 110 1.67 -7.70 15.76
C ALA A 110 0.34 -8.33 15.31
N VAL A 111 0.29 -9.66 15.33
CA VAL A 111 -0.95 -10.39 15.05
C VAL A 111 -1.86 -10.22 16.25
N GLU A 112 -2.73 -9.22 16.23
CA GLU A 112 -3.85 -9.17 17.16
C GLU A 112 -4.76 -10.37 16.88
N SER A 113 -4.64 -11.39 17.74
CA SER A 113 -5.43 -12.61 17.71
C SER A 113 -6.87 -12.40 18.20
N GLY A 114 -7.43 -11.20 17.97
CA GLY A 114 -8.82 -10.88 18.26
C GLY A 114 -9.71 -11.40 17.13
N THR A 115 -10.82 -12.03 17.47
CA THR A 115 -11.82 -12.33 16.43
C THR A 115 -12.40 -11.00 15.93
N PRO A 116 -12.92 -10.93 14.68
CA PRO A 116 -13.53 -9.69 14.20
C PRO A 116 -14.75 -9.24 15.02
N ALA A 117 -15.32 -10.11 15.86
CA ALA A 117 -16.35 -9.74 16.84
C ALA A 117 -15.76 -8.98 18.04
N ASP A 118 -14.57 -9.35 18.52
CA ASP A 118 -13.89 -8.70 19.64
C ASP A 118 -13.39 -7.30 19.26
N GLU A 119 -12.88 -7.11 18.04
CA GLU A 119 -12.49 -5.78 17.55
C GLU A 119 -13.68 -4.82 17.42
N GLU A 120 -14.84 -5.30 16.95
CA GLU A 120 -16.05 -4.48 16.83
C GLU A 120 -16.68 -4.20 18.20
N ALA A 121 -16.62 -5.16 19.13
CA ALA A 121 -17.01 -4.97 20.53
C ALA A 121 -16.09 -3.98 21.25
N ASN A 122 -14.76 -4.07 21.08
CA ASN A 122 -13.79 -3.16 21.68
C ASN A 122 -13.92 -1.74 21.11
N LYS A 123 -14.18 -1.58 19.80
CA LYS A 123 -14.46 -0.27 19.19
C LYS A 123 -15.77 0.34 19.72
N ARG A 124 -16.84 -0.44 19.86
CA ARG A 124 -18.09 0.02 20.50
C ARG A 124 -17.90 0.40 21.96
N ARG A 125 -17.18 -0.43 22.72
CA ARG A 125 -16.90 -0.19 24.14
C ARG A 125 -16.03 1.05 24.34
N LYS A 126 -15.05 1.30 23.46
CA LYS A 126 -14.29 2.55 23.46
C LYS A 126 -15.16 3.75 23.10
N LEU A 127 -16.02 3.66 22.08
CA LEU A 127 -16.91 4.77 21.72
C LEU A 127 -17.89 5.14 22.86
N LEU A 128 -18.37 4.15 23.60
CA LEU A 128 -19.18 4.35 24.80
C LEU A 128 -18.38 5.02 25.93
N GLN A 129 -17.14 4.60 26.16
CA GLN A 129 -16.24 5.24 27.12
C GLN A 129 -15.98 6.71 26.76
N ASP A 130 -15.53 6.97 25.53
CA ASP A 130 -15.29 8.33 25.02
C ASP A 130 -16.57 9.21 25.10
N SER A 131 -17.77 8.62 24.99
CA SER A 131 -19.04 9.35 25.15
C SER A 131 -19.37 9.66 26.61
N ILE A 132 -19.09 8.75 27.54
CA ILE A 132 -19.31 8.93 28.99
C ILE A 132 -18.34 9.98 29.55
N ASP A 133 -17.09 9.95 29.10
CA ASP A 133 -16.07 10.91 29.55
C ASP A 133 -16.40 12.33 29.02
N LEU A 134 -16.96 12.46 27.80
CA LEU A 134 -17.46 13.75 27.28
C LEU A 134 -18.73 14.27 27.98
N ASP A 135 -19.63 13.38 28.41
CA ASP A 135 -20.85 13.73 29.18
C ASP A 135 -20.49 14.21 30.59
N LYS A 136 -19.36 13.73 31.13
CA LYS A 136 -18.90 14.02 32.49
C LYS A 136 -18.14 15.34 32.62
N ASP A 137 -17.59 15.87 31.53
CA ASP A 137 -16.93 17.18 31.50
C ASP A 137 -17.91 18.36 31.32
N ASP A 138 -19.23 18.12 31.14
CA ASP A 138 -20.27 19.15 30.91
C ASP A 138 -21.15 19.44 32.16
N GLU A 139 -20.89 18.80 33.31
CA GLU A 139 -21.68 18.97 34.57
C GLU A 139 -20.91 19.60 35.76
N GLU A 140 -19.80 20.33 35.56
CA GLU A 140 -19.09 21.06 36.64
C GLU A 140 -19.25 22.60 36.60
N GLU A 141 -20.48 23.11 36.47
CA GLU A 141 -20.82 24.49 36.89
C GLU A 141 -22.31 24.63 37.30
N GLY A 142 -22.66 24.37 38.58
CA GLY A 142 -24.05 24.51 39.06
C GLY A 142 -24.29 24.21 40.56
N ASP A 143 -24.56 25.28 41.31
CA ASP A 143 -24.81 25.43 42.77
C ASP A 143 -25.71 24.41 43.51
N ALA A 144 -25.64 24.43 44.86
CA ALA A 144 -26.17 23.43 45.80
C ALA A 144 -27.68 23.52 46.12
N ASP A 145 -28.29 22.39 46.57
CA ASP A 145 -28.90 22.29 47.93
C ASP A 145 -29.26 20.85 48.41
N ALA A 146 -29.32 20.72 49.73
CA ALA A 146 -29.89 19.73 50.68
C ALA A 146 -30.49 18.32 50.33
N ASP A 147 -30.10 17.34 51.18
CA ASP A 147 -30.90 16.23 51.81
C ASP A 147 -31.52 15.10 50.93
N ALA A 148 -31.39 13.78 51.19
CA ALA A 148 -31.26 13.06 52.47
C ALA A 148 -30.86 11.55 52.34
N ASP A 149 -30.06 11.08 53.32
CA ASP A 149 -29.93 9.73 53.95
C ASP A 149 -29.75 8.42 53.14
N GLY A 150 -28.92 7.46 53.62
CA GLY A 150 -28.80 6.15 52.94
C GLY A 150 -27.80 5.04 53.37
N LYS A 151 -26.87 5.24 54.31
CA LYS A 151 -26.08 4.17 55.02
C LYS A 151 -25.16 3.14 54.28
N ALA A 152 -23.86 3.24 54.63
CA ALA A 152 -23.07 2.26 55.41
C ALA A 152 -22.16 1.17 54.77
N ALA A 153 -21.06 0.91 55.52
CA ALA A 153 -20.04 -0.16 55.49
C ALA A 153 -19.03 -0.17 54.32
N GLU A 154 -17.76 0.20 54.51
CA GLU A 154 -16.64 -0.44 55.25
C GLU A 154 -16.01 -1.70 54.61
N GLU A 155 -14.73 -1.53 54.24
CA GLU A 155 -13.59 -2.45 54.44
C GLU A 155 -13.68 -3.91 53.92
N LYS A 156 -12.91 -4.24 52.86
CA LYS A 156 -11.70 -5.11 52.94
C LYS A 156 -11.08 -5.47 51.58
N ASP A 157 -9.82 -5.06 51.42
CA ASP A 157 -8.65 -5.95 51.26
C ASP A 157 -8.78 -7.24 50.41
N LYS A 158 -7.97 -7.31 49.33
CA LYS A 158 -7.12 -8.47 48.99
C LYS A 158 -6.19 -8.21 47.80
N ASP A 159 -4.89 -8.24 48.07
CA ASP A 159 -3.83 -8.43 47.08
C ASP A 159 -3.84 -9.84 46.48
N ALA A 160 -3.31 -9.97 45.25
CA ALA A 160 -2.28 -10.95 44.89
C ALA A 160 -1.97 -10.88 43.37
N ASP A 161 -0.88 -10.22 43.00
CA ASP A 161 -0.22 -10.42 41.71
C ASP A 161 0.57 -11.74 41.73
N ASN A 162 0.80 -12.34 40.55
CA ASN A 162 1.31 -13.70 40.40
C ASN A 162 2.61 -13.70 39.58
N SER A 163 3.74 -14.00 40.22
CA SER A 163 5.04 -14.15 39.56
C SER A 163 5.72 -15.46 39.95
N ASP A 164 5.96 -16.27 38.92
CA ASP A 164 6.94 -17.36 38.81
C ASP A 164 8.19 -17.16 39.70
N SER A 165 8.56 -18.17 40.49
CA SER A 165 9.48 -19.27 40.14
C SER A 165 10.95 -18.88 40.26
N ASP A 166 11.62 -19.40 41.28
CA ASP A 166 12.43 -20.61 41.05
C ASP A 166 12.65 -21.38 42.36
N SER A 167 12.77 -22.69 42.22
CA SER A 167 13.01 -23.66 43.30
C SER A 167 14.39 -24.24 43.13
N ASP A 168 15.17 -24.31 44.21
CA ASP A 168 15.97 -25.50 44.54
C ASP A 168 16.39 -25.45 46.02
N GLU A 169 16.55 -26.63 46.61
CA GLU A 169 16.55 -26.86 48.07
C GLU A 169 17.95 -26.79 48.73
N ASP A 170 17.97 -26.20 49.93
CA ASP A 170 18.62 -26.62 51.19
C ASP A 170 19.75 -27.69 51.16
N ASP A 171 20.93 -27.38 51.74
CA ASP A 171 21.54 -28.09 52.90
C ASP A 171 22.85 -27.37 53.38
N ASP A 172 23.28 -27.63 54.63
CA ASP A 172 24.30 -26.92 55.43
C ASP A 172 25.75 -26.90 54.88
N ASP A 173 26.42 -25.72 54.94
CA ASP A 173 27.88 -25.54 55.24
C ASP A 173 28.28 -24.02 55.29
N ASP A 174 27.85 -23.31 56.34
CA ASP A 174 27.93 -21.83 56.48
C ASP A 174 29.35 -21.21 56.27
N ASP A 175 30.42 -21.92 56.64
CA ASP A 175 31.80 -21.42 56.56
C ASP A 175 32.30 -21.21 55.10
N THR A 176 31.67 -21.84 54.11
CA THR A 176 32.10 -21.74 52.70
C THR A 176 31.47 -20.57 51.95
N ALA A 177 30.27 -20.15 52.34
CA ALA A 177 29.49 -19.10 51.68
C ALA A 177 30.08 -17.69 51.91
N GLU A 178 30.66 -17.44 53.10
CA GLU A 178 31.33 -16.17 53.39
C GLU A 178 32.55 -15.93 52.49
N LEU A 179 33.34 -16.98 52.23
CA LEU A 179 34.56 -16.91 51.43
C LEU A 179 34.27 -16.67 49.93
N LEU A 180 33.15 -17.21 49.41
CA LEU A 180 32.66 -16.89 48.07
C LEU A 180 32.20 -15.44 47.96
N ARG A 181 31.49 -14.91 48.97
CA ARG A 181 31.12 -13.47 49.02
C ARG A 181 32.35 -12.56 49.08
N GLU A 182 33.41 -12.95 49.78
CA GLU A 182 34.66 -12.19 49.78
C GLU A 182 35.37 -12.24 48.42
N LEU A 183 35.40 -13.40 47.74
CA LEU A 183 35.91 -13.50 46.37
C LEU A 183 35.08 -12.69 45.37
N GLU A 184 33.75 -12.65 45.49
CA GLU A 184 32.90 -11.80 44.66
C GLU A 184 33.14 -10.32 44.91
N LYS A 185 33.36 -9.92 46.18
CA LYS A 185 33.74 -8.55 46.53
C LYS A 185 35.09 -8.15 45.91
N ILE A 186 36.11 -9.02 46.03
CA ILE A 186 37.43 -8.83 45.40
C ILE A 186 37.32 -8.81 43.88
N LYS A 187 36.48 -9.67 43.27
CA LYS A 187 36.26 -9.72 41.83
C LYS A 187 35.53 -8.49 41.31
N ARG A 188 34.57 -7.95 42.07
CA ARG A 188 33.87 -6.69 41.77
C ARG A 188 34.81 -5.49 41.86
N GLU A 189 35.60 -5.40 42.92
CA GLU A 189 36.63 -4.37 43.11
C GLU A 189 37.69 -4.42 41.99
N ARG A 190 38.21 -5.61 41.67
CA ARG A 190 39.12 -5.83 40.53
C ARG A 190 38.48 -5.50 39.19
N ALA A 191 37.18 -5.74 39.00
CA ALA A 191 36.47 -5.40 37.78
C ALA A 191 36.29 -3.88 37.63
N GLU A 192 35.99 -3.17 38.72
CA GLU A 192 35.87 -1.72 38.74
C GLU A 192 37.22 -1.02 38.49
N GLU A 193 38.30 -1.46 39.16
CA GLU A 193 39.63 -0.91 38.91
C GLU A 193 40.14 -1.26 37.51
N LYS A 194 39.89 -2.49 37.02
CA LYS A 194 40.20 -2.84 35.62
C LYS A 194 39.42 -1.96 34.64
N ALA A 195 38.13 -1.72 34.87
CA ALA A 195 37.33 -0.84 34.02
C ALA A 195 37.84 0.61 34.03
N ARG A 196 38.37 1.10 35.16
CA ARG A 196 39.03 2.42 35.24
C ARG A 196 40.32 2.46 34.40
N VAL A 197 41.16 1.42 34.52
CA VAL A 197 42.42 1.31 33.77
C VAL A 197 42.17 1.10 32.26
N GLU A 198 41.18 0.30 31.88
CA GLU A 198 40.80 0.06 30.48
C GLU A 198 40.24 1.35 29.83
N ARG A 199 39.50 2.16 30.60
CA ARG A 199 39.07 3.50 30.16
C ARG A 199 40.26 4.45 29.95
N GLU A 200 41.26 4.41 30.82
CA GLU A 200 42.47 5.23 30.69
C GLU A 200 43.35 4.79 29.51
N GLN A 201 43.53 3.48 29.32
CA GLN A 201 44.27 2.90 28.18
C GLN A 201 43.57 3.18 26.84
N SER A 202 42.25 2.98 26.76
CA SER A 202 41.49 3.32 25.54
C SER A 202 41.55 4.82 25.20
N ALA A 203 41.68 5.70 26.19
CA ALA A 203 41.88 7.13 25.98
C ALA A 203 43.31 7.45 25.48
N SER A 204 44.35 6.78 26.01
CA SER A 204 45.72 6.94 25.49
C SER A 204 45.87 6.39 24.07
N ASP A 205 45.21 5.26 23.76
CA ASP A 205 45.23 4.64 22.44
C ASP A 205 44.42 5.45 21.40
N ALA A 206 43.35 6.13 21.82
CA ALA A 206 42.67 7.10 20.97
C ALA A 206 43.56 8.31 20.68
N ALA A 207 44.24 8.86 21.69
CA ALA A 207 45.12 10.01 21.53
C ALA A 207 46.36 9.71 20.65
N SER A 208 46.96 8.52 20.77
CA SER A 208 48.07 8.09 19.90
C SER A 208 47.60 7.88 18.46
N ARG A 209 46.45 7.21 18.27
CA ARG A 209 45.81 7.03 16.96
C ARG A 209 45.49 8.35 16.27
N ASP A 210 44.98 9.34 17.00
CA ASP A 210 44.68 10.67 16.44
C ASP A 210 45.97 11.42 16.05
N ALA A 211 47.06 11.26 16.82
CA ALA A 211 48.37 11.79 16.46
C ALA A 211 48.96 11.12 15.20
N GLU A 212 48.81 9.81 15.04
CA GLU A 212 49.19 9.08 13.82
C GLU A 212 48.35 9.49 12.60
N ILE A 213 47.04 9.69 12.76
CA ILE A 213 46.15 10.17 11.69
C ILE A 213 46.53 11.59 11.26
N ALA A 214 46.83 12.48 12.22
CA ALA A 214 47.23 13.86 11.95
C ALA A 214 48.60 13.95 11.24
N THR A 215 49.56 13.11 11.63
CA THR A 215 50.93 13.13 11.08
C THR A 215 51.09 12.29 9.81
N GLY A 216 50.29 11.23 9.64
CA GLY A 216 50.34 10.30 8.52
C GLY A 216 49.79 10.85 7.20
N ASN A 217 49.13 12.01 7.20
CA ASN A 217 48.66 12.65 5.98
C ASN A 217 49.72 13.61 5.39
N PRO A 218 50.42 13.23 4.29
CA PRO A 218 51.44 14.08 3.70
C PRO A 218 50.88 15.41 3.17
N LEU A 219 49.59 15.48 2.80
CA LEU A 219 48.99 16.72 2.29
C LEU A 219 48.90 17.83 3.35
N LEU A 220 48.84 17.48 4.64
CA LEU A 220 48.86 18.45 5.74
C LEU A 220 50.30 18.87 6.09
N ASN A 221 51.24 17.92 6.08
CA ASN A 221 52.65 18.19 6.41
C ASN A 221 53.48 18.79 5.26
N LEU A 222 52.99 18.80 4.00
CA LEU A 222 53.65 19.51 2.89
C LEU A 222 53.92 21.00 3.17
N ALA A 223 53.03 21.66 3.94
CA ALA A 223 53.19 23.06 4.32
C ALA A 223 54.39 23.29 5.27
N ALA A 224 54.77 22.30 6.07
CA ALA A 224 55.95 22.33 6.92
C ALA A 224 57.21 21.84 6.19
N ALA A 225 57.08 20.82 5.33
CA ALA A 225 58.21 20.16 4.67
C ALA A 225 58.81 20.93 3.48
N LEU A 226 58.03 21.77 2.77
CA LEU A 226 58.48 22.37 1.51
C LEU A 226 59.31 23.66 1.69
N GLY A 227 59.39 24.24 2.91
CA GLY A 227 60.34 25.32 3.25
C GLY A 227 60.27 26.59 2.41
N GLN A 228 59.20 26.79 1.65
CA GLN A 228 59.16 27.81 0.60
C GLN A 228 58.66 29.15 1.13
N GLN A 229 59.55 30.15 1.06
CA GLN A 229 59.35 31.48 1.61
C GLN A 229 58.30 32.25 0.78
N VAL A 230 57.07 32.34 1.30
CA VAL A 230 55.99 33.15 0.69
C VAL A 230 56.08 34.58 1.23
N PRO A 231 56.01 35.63 0.38
CA PRO A 231 56.11 37.01 0.83
C PRO A 231 54.94 37.42 1.75
N SER A 232 55.28 38.19 2.78
CA SER A 232 54.35 38.74 3.78
C SER A 232 53.18 39.49 3.14
N GLY A 233 51.96 38.95 3.23
CA GLY A 233 50.76 39.62 2.70
C GLY A 233 49.44 38.84 2.69
N VAL A 234 49.42 37.55 3.05
CA VAL A 234 48.18 36.74 3.10
C VAL A 234 48.11 35.98 4.42
N ASN A 235 47.09 36.28 5.22
CA ASN A 235 46.81 35.55 6.47
C ASN A 235 46.35 34.12 6.16
N THR A 236 47.09 33.12 6.63
CA THR A 236 46.81 31.69 6.45
C THR A 236 46.32 31.01 7.75
N THR A 237 45.78 31.78 8.69
CA THR A 237 45.26 31.29 9.99
C THR A 237 43.93 30.51 9.90
N VAL A 238 43.46 30.17 8.69
CA VAL A 238 42.28 29.34 8.46
C VAL A 238 42.57 28.35 7.32
N PRO A 239 42.34 27.04 7.51
CA PRO A 239 42.55 26.03 6.46
C PRO A 239 41.49 26.19 5.36
N GLY A 240 41.79 26.94 4.29
CA GLY A 240 40.84 27.10 3.18
C GLY A 240 41.10 28.18 2.11
N SER A 241 42.29 28.80 2.04
CA SER A 241 42.49 29.98 1.16
C SER A 241 42.74 29.69 -0.33
N PHE A 242 42.17 28.63 -0.91
CA PHE A 242 42.09 28.46 -2.38
C PHE A 242 40.88 29.23 -2.93
N ALA A 243 40.88 30.55 -2.70
CA ALA A 243 39.77 31.43 -3.07
C ALA A 243 39.71 31.66 -4.59
N VAL A 244 38.87 30.88 -5.28
CA VAL A 244 38.61 31.00 -6.72
C VAL A 244 38.01 32.38 -7.02
N LYS A 245 38.87 33.31 -7.48
CA LYS A 245 38.63 34.76 -7.53
C LYS A 245 37.51 35.20 -8.51
N LYS A 246 37.16 34.35 -9.48
CA LYS A 246 35.95 34.43 -10.30
C LYS A 246 35.56 33.01 -10.70
N ARG A 247 34.33 32.59 -10.39
CA ARG A 247 33.76 31.32 -10.89
C ARG A 247 33.07 31.58 -12.22
N TRP A 248 33.12 30.62 -13.14
CA TRP A 248 32.40 30.72 -14.41
C TRP A 248 30.87 30.81 -14.21
N ASP A 249 30.36 30.17 -13.14
CA ASP A 249 28.98 30.22 -12.69
C ASP A 249 28.51 31.60 -12.20
N ASP A 250 29.43 32.52 -11.87
CA ASP A 250 29.07 33.69 -11.06
C ASP A 250 28.38 34.80 -11.85
N ASP A 251 28.69 34.87 -13.16
CA ASP A 251 28.07 35.73 -14.17
C ASP A 251 26.67 35.23 -14.63
N LEU A 252 26.22 34.06 -14.13
CA LEU A 252 24.93 33.50 -14.51
C LEU A 252 23.80 34.21 -13.76
N ILE A 253 22.92 34.87 -14.53
CA ILE A 253 21.73 35.58 -14.04
C ILE A 253 20.68 34.68 -13.35
N PHE A 254 20.77 33.36 -13.55
CA PHE A 254 19.89 32.37 -12.91
C PHE A 254 20.74 31.33 -12.19
N LYS A 255 20.56 31.22 -10.86
CA LYS A 255 21.26 30.26 -10.00
C LYS A 255 20.23 29.30 -9.40
N ASN A 256 20.51 27.99 -9.43
CA ASN A 256 19.83 26.94 -8.66
C ASN A 256 18.29 26.83 -8.75
N GLN A 257 17.68 27.15 -9.89
CA GLN A 257 16.21 27.19 -10.08
C GLN A 257 15.45 25.89 -9.75
N ALA A 258 16.08 24.73 -9.82
CA ALA A 258 15.43 23.41 -9.66
C ALA A 258 15.76 22.68 -8.34
N VAL A 259 16.42 23.34 -7.37
CA VAL A 259 16.89 22.68 -6.13
C VAL A 259 15.77 22.04 -5.29
N SER A 260 14.55 22.56 -5.36
CA SER A 260 13.37 22.03 -4.65
C SER A 260 12.45 21.15 -5.50
N THR A 261 12.79 20.89 -6.78
CA THR A 261 11.96 20.08 -7.69
C THR A 261 12.06 18.60 -7.32
N ARG A 262 11.22 18.16 -6.38
CA ARG A 262 11.01 16.74 -6.08
C ARG A 262 10.29 16.06 -7.24
N GLU A 263 10.55 14.77 -7.44
CA GLU A 263 9.82 13.98 -8.43
C GLU A 263 8.31 14.00 -8.11
N LYS A 264 7.49 14.25 -9.13
CA LYS A 264 6.04 14.33 -8.96
C LYS A 264 5.49 12.93 -8.69
N PRO A 265 4.68 12.73 -7.62
CA PRO A 265 4.11 11.42 -7.32
C PRO A 265 3.22 10.93 -8.47
N THR A 266 3.38 9.66 -8.83
CA THR A 266 2.57 9.00 -9.85
C THR A 266 1.17 8.79 -9.32
N HIS A 267 0.23 9.61 -9.78
CA HIS A 267 -1.19 9.53 -9.44
C HIS A 267 -1.95 8.88 -10.59
N PHE A 268 -2.85 7.95 -10.27
CA PHE A 268 -3.79 7.42 -11.25
C PHE A 268 -4.93 8.43 -11.45
N VAL A 269 -5.25 8.72 -12.71
CA VAL A 269 -6.38 9.59 -13.09
C VAL A 269 -7.32 8.78 -13.96
N ASN A 270 -8.60 8.73 -13.60
CA ASN A 270 -9.64 8.10 -14.41
C ASN A 270 -10.10 9.01 -15.57
N ASP A 271 -9.15 9.46 -16.39
CA ASP A 271 -9.36 10.32 -17.56
C ASP A 271 -8.28 10.04 -18.61
N LEU A 272 -8.69 9.50 -19.76
CA LEU A 272 -7.80 9.09 -20.84
C LEU A 272 -6.95 10.24 -21.40
N LEU A 273 -7.39 11.50 -21.33
CA LEU A 273 -6.67 12.66 -21.87
C LEU A 273 -5.78 13.33 -20.81
N ARG A 274 -6.15 13.26 -19.53
CA ARG A 274 -5.42 13.91 -18.43
C ARG A 274 -4.44 12.99 -17.69
N THR A 275 -4.42 11.69 -17.99
CA THR A 275 -3.39 10.77 -17.47
C THR A 275 -1.96 11.24 -17.80
N GLU A 276 -1.02 10.96 -16.89
CA GLU A 276 0.41 11.13 -17.15
C GLU A 276 0.90 10.29 -18.35
N PHE A 277 0.25 9.16 -18.62
CA PHE A 277 0.49 8.36 -19.83
C PHE A 277 0.17 9.17 -21.10
N HIS A 278 -1.01 9.78 -21.19
CA HIS A 278 -1.42 10.55 -22.37
C HIS A 278 -0.56 11.81 -22.57
N LYS A 279 -0.23 12.53 -21.49
CA LYS A 279 0.69 13.67 -21.56
C LYS A 279 2.06 13.26 -22.12
N LYS A 280 2.64 12.16 -21.62
CA LYS A 280 3.92 11.61 -22.10
C LYS A 280 3.82 11.06 -23.53
N PHE A 281 2.70 10.47 -23.91
CA PHE A 281 2.43 10.03 -25.28
C PHE A 281 2.41 11.22 -26.24
N MET A 282 1.64 12.26 -25.92
CA MET A 282 1.54 13.45 -26.78
C MET A 282 2.88 14.18 -26.88
N ALA A 283 3.61 14.37 -25.77
CA ALA A 283 4.95 14.96 -25.79
C ALA A 283 6.01 14.12 -26.54
N LYS A 284 5.74 12.83 -26.82
CA LYS A 284 6.63 11.94 -27.59
C LYS A 284 6.30 11.91 -29.08
N PHE A 285 5.01 11.94 -29.43
CA PHE A 285 4.53 11.77 -30.81
C PHE A 285 4.10 13.07 -31.49
N ILE A 286 3.93 14.15 -30.73
CA ILE A 286 3.71 15.52 -31.21
C ILE A 286 4.89 16.35 -30.69
N LYS A 287 5.54 17.11 -31.58
CA LYS A 287 6.74 17.89 -31.30
C LYS A 287 6.50 19.36 -31.61
#